data_AF-A0AAV7HC94-F1
#
_entry.id   AF-A0AAV7HC94-F1
#
_cell.length_a   1.000
_cell.length_b   1.000
_cell.length_c   1.000
_cell.angle_alpha   90.00
_cell.angle_beta   90.00
_cell.angle_gamma   90.00
#
_symmetry.space_group_name_H-M   'P 1'
#
loop_
_entity.id
_entity.type
_entity.pdbx_description
1 polymer ?
#
loop_
_entity_poly.entity_id
_entity_poly.type
_entity_poly.pdbx_seq_one_letter_code
_entity_poly.pdbx_strand_id
1 'polypeptide(L)'
;MTVKLSKAEKKVKYDKKLCRMLDEYNKVLIALADNVGSNQLQNITKGLRGDSIDLMGRNTLIRRCIKIHAEKSGNQAYLSLLPLLVVCSFYLFCANSAVFGF
;
A
#
# COMPACT_ATOMS: atom_id res chain seq x y z
N MET A 1 14.63 -19.66 10.41
CA MET A 1 13.46 -20.47 10.82
C MET A 1 12.22 -19.94 10.10
N THR A 2 11.63 -20.70 9.18
CA THR A 2 10.44 -20.26 8.43
C THR A 2 9.18 -20.65 9.20
N VAL A 3 8.67 -19.73 10.01
CA VAL A 3 7.38 -19.91 10.71
C VAL A 3 6.29 -20.04 9.64
N LYS A 4 5.74 -21.24 9.45
CA LYS A 4 4.59 -21.50 8.57
C LYS A 4 3.32 -20.91 9.20
N LEU A 5 3.15 -19.60 9.08
CA LEU A 5 1.92 -18.91 9.49
C LEU A 5 0.74 -19.42 8.66
N SER A 6 -0.41 -19.62 9.33
CA SER A 6 -1.66 -19.99 8.67
C SER A 6 -2.10 -18.91 7.68
N LYS A 7 -2.95 -19.28 6.70
CA LYS A 7 -3.49 -18.32 5.71
C LYS A 7 -4.23 -17.15 6.38
N ALA A 8 -4.82 -17.37 7.55
CA ALA A 8 -5.52 -16.35 8.31
C ALA A 8 -4.55 -15.40 9.03
N GLU A 9 -3.53 -15.93 9.71
CA GLU A 9 -2.52 -15.11 10.40
C GLU A 9 -1.76 -14.18 9.45
N LYS A 10 -1.48 -14.65 8.21
CA LYS A 10 -0.84 -13.82 7.19
C LYS A 10 -1.68 -12.59 6.83
N LYS A 11 -3.01 -12.75 6.76
CA LYS A 11 -3.94 -11.64 6.48
C LYS A 11 -3.96 -10.64 7.64
N VAL A 12 -4.03 -11.14 8.88
CA VAL A 12 -4.03 -10.27 10.08
C VAL A 12 -2.71 -9.52 10.21
N LYS A 13 -1.57 -10.18 9.96
CA LYS A 13 -0.26 -9.53 9.99
C LYS A 13 -0.14 -8.46 8.89
N TYR A 14 -0.68 -8.74 7.71
CA TYR A 14 -0.71 -7.79 6.60
C TYR A 14 -1.57 -6.57 6.92
N ASP A 15 -2.78 -6.79 7.45
CA ASP A 15 -3.70 -5.74 7.89
C ASP A 15 -3.05 -4.81 8.93
N LYS A 16 -2.42 -5.40 9.95
CA LYS A 16 -1.66 -4.64 10.96
C LYS A 16 -0.50 -3.86 10.36
N LYS A 17 0.22 -4.43 9.38
CA LYS A 17 1.32 -3.73 8.70
C LYS A 17 0.79 -2.53 7.92
N LEU A 18 -0.31 -2.71 7.19
CA LEU A 18 -0.90 -1.66 6.37
C LEU A 18 -1.44 -0.51 7.22
N CYS A 19 -2.14 -0.80 8.32
CA CYS A 19 -2.62 0.22 9.24
C CYS A 19 -1.48 1.07 9.79
N ARG A 20 -0.41 0.43 10.28
CA ARG A 20 0.78 1.13 10.79
C ARG A 20 1.40 2.07 9.76
N MET A 21 1.46 1.65 8.50
CA MET A 21 1.99 2.49 7.42
C MET A 21 1.04 3.65 7.08
N LEU A 22 -0.27 3.46 7.15
CA LEU A 22 -1.22 4.55 6.96
C LEU A 22 -1.17 5.56 8.13
N ASP A 23 -0.86 5.08 9.35
CA ASP A 23 -0.68 5.93 10.53
C ASP A 23 0.65 6.72 10.49
N GLU A 24 1.73 6.09 10.02
CA GLU A 24 3.08 6.67 9.99
C GLU A 24 3.28 7.69 8.85
N TYR A 25 2.55 7.51 7.74
CA TYR A 25 2.71 8.32 6.54
C TYR A 25 1.42 9.07 6.22
N ASN A 26 1.50 10.40 6.19
CA ASN A 26 0.36 11.26 5.89
C ASN A 26 -0.03 11.29 4.40
N LYS A 27 0.84 10.81 3.50
CA LYS A 27 0.61 10.80 2.05
C LYS A 27 0.71 9.39 1.49
N VAL A 28 -0.27 9.05 0.65
CA VAL A 28 -0.38 7.76 -0.02
C VAL A 28 -0.52 7.99 -1.51
N LEU A 29 0.36 7.40 -2.30
CA LEU A 29 0.36 7.49 -3.75
C LEU A 29 -0.05 6.17 -4.39
N ILE A 30 -0.90 6.29 -5.40
CA ILE A 30 -1.42 5.18 -6.19
C ILE A 30 -0.88 5.27 -7.64
N ALA A 31 0.27 4.65 -7.92
CA ALA A 31 0.76 4.32 -9.26
C ALA A 31 0.19 3.02 -9.88
N LEU A 32 -0.44 3.15 -11.06
CA LEU A 32 -0.79 2.04 -11.96
C LEU A 32 0.46 1.54 -12.69
N ALA A 33 0.63 0.22 -12.77
CA ALA A 33 1.80 -0.41 -13.35
C ALA A 33 1.41 -1.51 -14.36
N ASP A 34 0.64 -1.14 -15.38
CA ASP A 34 0.16 -2.09 -16.40
C ASP A 34 1.27 -2.52 -17.38
N ASN A 35 2.22 -1.61 -17.67
CA ASN A 35 3.28 -1.82 -18.66
C ASN A 35 4.69 -1.78 -18.06
N VAL A 36 4.82 -2.07 -16.76
CA VAL A 36 6.12 -2.03 -16.07
C VAL A 36 6.59 -3.47 -15.81
N GLY A 37 7.74 -3.82 -16.37
CA GLY A 37 8.36 -5.12 -16.13
C GLY A 37 8.80 -5.30 -14.68
N SER A 38 8.88 -6.55 -14.21
CA SER A 38 9.28 -6.89 -12.84
C SER A 38 10.66 -6.31 -12.46
N ASN A 39 11.60 -6.27 -13.40
CA ASN A 39 12.93 -5.69 -13.19
C ASN A 39 12.90 -4.16 -13.06
N GLN A 40 12.06 -3.49 -13.85
CA GLN A 40 11.87 -2.04 -13.76
C GLN A 40 11.26 -1.65 -12.41
N LEU A 41 10.23 -2.39 -11.97
CA LEU A 41 9.62 -2.20 -10.66
C LEU A 41 10.61 -2.40 -9.53
N GLN A 42 11.43 -3.46 -9.58
CA GLN A 42 12.48 -3.67 -8.58
C GLN A 42 13.49 -2.53 -8.55
N ASN A 43 13.84 -1.93 -9.68
CA ASN A 43 14.74 -0.77 -9.73
C ASN A 43 14.07 0.48 -9.17
N ILE A 44 12.79 0.72 -9.47
CA ILE A 44 12.00 1.81 -8.88
C ILE A 44 11.91 1.65 -7.37
N THR A 45 11.53 0.47 -6.88
CA THR A 45 11.50 0.15 -5.44
C THR A 45 12.86 0.31 -4.79
N LYS A 46 13.98 -0.01 -5.47
CA LYS A 46 15.32 0.23 -4.92
C LYS A 46 15.64 1.71 -4.77
N GLY A 47 15.25 2.54 -5.73
CA GLY A 47 15.46 3.99 -5.68
C GLY A 47 14.61 4.68 -4.60
N LEU A 48 13.45 4.10 -4.31
CA LEU A 48 12.49 4.62 -3.33
C LEU A 48 12.73 4.11 -1.89
N ARG A 49 13.68 3.17 -1.71
CA ARG A 49 14.10 2.69 -0.39
C ARG A 49 14.75 3.81 0.43
N GLY A 50 14.15 4.12 1.57
CA GLY A 50 14.63 5.12 2.52
C GLY A 50 13.60 6.22 2.76
N ASP A 51 12.94 6.63 1.67
CA ASP A 51 12.00 7.74 1.65
C ASP A 51 10.53 7.29 1.61
N SER A 52 10.30 6.10 1.07
CA SER A 52 8.97 5.51 0.95
C SER A 52 8.98 4.00 1.10
N ILE A 53 7.82 3.45 1.42
CA ILE A 53 7.62 2.01 1.53
C ILE A 53 6.54 1.57 0.55
N ASP A 54 6.94 0.69 -0.35
CA ASP A 54 6.08 0.08 -1.35
C ASP A 54 5.34 -1.10 -0.74
N LEU A 55 4.05 -1.17 -1.04
CA LEU A 55 3.20 -2.27 -0.63
C LEU A 55 2.43 -2.81 -1.83
N MET A 56 2.78 -4.05 -2.20
CA MET A 56 2.03 -4.84 -3.17
C MET A 56 1.13 -5.82 -2.43
N GLY A 57 -0.13 -5.96 -2.88
CA GLY A 57 -1.10 -6.80 -2.19
C GLY A 57 -2.32 -7.18 -3.01
N ARG A 58 -3.09 -8.11 -2.46
CA ARG A 58 -4.36 -8.51 -3.06
C ARG A 58 -5.36 -7.37 -2.88
N ASN A 59 -5.93 -6.93 -3.98
CA ASN A 59 -6.84 -5.79 -4.08
C ASN A 59 -7.99 -5.80 -3.04
N THR A 60 -8.57 -6.98 -2.82
CA THR A 60 -9.66 -7.17 -1.85
C THR A 60 -9.24 -6.94 -0.40
N LEU A 61 -7.99 -7.25 -0.05
CA LEU A 61 -7.46 -6.99 1.29
C LEU A 61 -7.19 -5.50 1.47
N ILE A 62 -6.48 -4.88 0.53
CA ILE A 62 -6.14 -3.46 0.61
C ILE A 62 -7.40 -2.59 0.72
N ARG A 63 -8.41 -2.84 -0.12
CA ARG A 63 -9.71 -2.14 -0.06
C ARG A 63 -10.39 -2.25 1.29
N ARG A 64 -10.41 -3.46 1.87
CA ARG A 64 -11.01 -3.69 3.19
C ARG A 64 -10.27 -2.93 4.29
N CYS A 65 -8.95 -3.01 4.29
CA CYS A 65 -8.10 -2.34 5.28
C CYS A 65 -8.29 -0.81 5.23
N ILE A 66 -8.24 -0.22 4.03
CA ILE A 66 -8.42 1.23 3.83
C ILE A 66 -9.82 1.67 4.28
N LYS A 67 -10.87 0.90 3.98
CA LYS A 67 -12.23 1.23 4.44
C LYS A 67 -12.34 1.24 5.97
N ILE A 68 -11.83 0.20 6.64
CA ILE A 68 -11.83 0.11 8.10
C ILE A 68 -10.99 1.24 8.72
N HIS A 69 -9.86 1.58 8.11
CA HIS A 69 -9.00 2.66 8.59
C HIS A 69 -9.67 4.04 8.40
N ALA A 70 -10.33 4.27 7.26
CA ALA A 70 -11.09 5.50 7.01
C ALA A 70 -12.24 5.69 8.00
N GLU A 71 -12.97 4.62 8.34
CA GLU A 71 -14.02 4.63 9.36
C GLU A 71 -13.48 4.96 10.75
N LYS A 72 -12.25 4.53 11.08
CA LYS A 72 -11.60 4.79 12.38
C LYS A 72 -11.01 6.20 12.49
N SER A 73 -10.32 6.65 11.45
CA SER A 73 -9.62 7.95 11.44
C SER A 73 -10.55 9.11 11.08
N GLY A 74 -11.75 8.86 10.54
CA GLY A 74 -12.70 9.90 10.11
C GLY A 74 -12.28 10.66 8.84
N ASN A 75 -11.13 10.33 8.25
CA ASN A 75 -10.57 10.99 7.07
C ASN A 75 -11.21 10.44 5.78
N GLN A 76 -12.10 11.23 5.17
CA GLN A 76 -12.80 10.85 3.93
C GLN A 76 -11.89 10.75 2.70
N ALA A 77 -10.67 11.33 2.74
CA ALA A 77 -9.71 11.28 1.64
C ALA A 77 -9.29 9.84 1.25
N TYR A 78 -9.35 8.89 2.19
CA TYR A 78 -9.07 7.49 1.89
C TYR A 78 -10.19 6.81 1.09
N LEU A 79 -11.43 7.29 1.19
CA LEU A 79 -12.57 6.71 0.46
C LEU A 79 -12.48 7.00 -1.04
N SER A 80 -11.93 8.16 -1.43
CA SER A 80 -11.64 8.49 -2.83
C SER A 80 -10.59 7.58 -3.49
N LEU A 81 -9.80 6.83 -2.70
CA LEU A 81 -8.81 5.87 -3.23
C LEU A 81 -9.44 4.52 -3.61
N LEU A 82 -10.58 4.18 -3.03
CA LEU A 82 -11.29 2.92 -3.31
C LEU A 82 -11.64 2.69 -4.79
N PRO A 83 -12.12 3.68 -5.57
CA PRO A 83 -12.37 3.49 -7.00
C PRO A 83 -11.10 3.28 -7.83
N LEU A 84 -9.94 3.79 -7.41
CA LEU A 84 -8.68 3.64 -8.15
C LEU A 84 -8.09 2.24 -8.02
N LEU A 85 -8.39 1.56 -6.93
CA LEU A 85 -7.95 0.19 -6.64
C LEU A 85 -8.71 -0.87 -7.46
N VAL A 86 -9.22 -0.61 -8.67
CA VAL A 86 -9.98 -1.61 -9.47
C VAL A 86 -9.04 -2.52 -10.27
N VAL A 87 -7.92 -1.99 -10.74
CA VAL A 87 -7.02 -2.68 -11.65
C VAL A 87 -6.06 -3.60 -10.87
N CYS A 88 -5.73 -4.77 -11.41
CA CYS A 88 -4.93 -5.79 -10.74
C CYS A 88 -3.46 -5.39 -10.50
N SER A 89 -2.94 -4.41 -11.24
CA SER A 89 -1.51 -4.06 -11.27
C SER A 89 -1.27 -2.67 -10.69
N PHE A 90 -1.40 -2.57 -9.37
CA PHE A 90 -1.30 -1.30 -8.65
C PHE A 90 -0.30 -1.39 -7.48
N TYR A 91 0.53 -0.37 -7.30
CA TYR A 91 1.54 -0.26 -6.23
C TYR A 91 1.25 0.89 -5.27
N LEU A 92 1.04 0.56 -4.00
CA LEU A 92 0.83 1.55 -2.96
C LEU A 92 2.16 2.06 -2.43
N PHE A 93 2.41 3.35 -2.62
CA PHE A 93 3.58 4.01 -2.04
C PHE A 93 3.14 4.91 -0.89
N CYS A 94 3.72 4.68 0.29
CA CYS A 94 3.61 5.58 1.43
C CYS A 94 4.89 6.43 1.50
N ALA A 95 4.78 7.76 1.51
CA ALA A 95 5.93 8.64 1.64
C ALA A 95 5.68 9.78 2.64
N ASN A 96 6.76 10.28 3.23
CA ASN A 96 6.73 11.51 4.00
C ASN A 96 6.89 12.73 3.06
N SER A 97 6.26 13.83 3.46
CA SER A 97 5.81 14.99 2.67
C SER A 97 6.69 15.60 1.57
N ALA A 98 7.98 15.24 1.45
CA ALA A 98 8.97 15.90 0.59
C ALA A 98 9.32 15.15 -0.72
N VAL A 99 8.87 13.90 -0.92
CA VAL A 99 9.42 13.05 -2.00
C VAL A 99 8.61 13.13 -3.29
N PHE A 100 7.30 13.35 -3.20
CA PHE A 100 6.41 13.45 -4.36
C PHE A 100 6.29 14.90 -4.83
N GLY A 101 7.37 15.41 -5.43
CA GLY A 101 7.23 16.35 -6.53
C GLY A 101 7.10 15.54 -7.80
N PHE A 102 6.00 15.73 -8.54
CA PHE A 102 5.53 14.98 -9.71
C PHE A 102 4.58 13.82 -9.42
#